data_AF-A0A9E0FG14-F1
#
_entry.id   AF-A0A9E0FG14-F1
#
_cell.length_a   1.000
_cell.length_b   1.000
_cell.length_c   1.000
_cell.angle_alpha   90.00
_cell.angle_beta   90.00
_cell.angle_gamma   90.00
#
_symmetry.space_group_name_H-M   'P 1'
#
loop_
_entity.id
_entity.type
_entity.pdbx_description
1 polymer ?
#
loop_
_entity_poly.entity_id
_entity_poly.type
_entity_poly.pdbx_seq_one_letter_code
_entity_poly.pdbx_strand_id
1 'polypeptide(L)' 'MPLTNKALEAIRTDSDLRAKLMLVDSKSEYTIKRWLEENSDNFTMPKYVIVISSHTGLSDSEILVQETSVA' A
#
# COMPACT_ATOMS: atom_id res chain seq x y z
N MET A 1 9.50 5.58 4.24
CA MET A 1 8.31 6.39 3.89
C MET A 1 7.07 5.58 4.24
N PRO A 2 6.05 6.18 4.88
CA PRO A 2 4.75 5.53 5.04
C PRO A 2 3.87 5.69 3.79
N LEU A 3 2.83 4.87 3.69
CA LEU A 3 1.74 5.11 2.74
C LEU A 3 0.91 6.33 3.17
N THR A 4 0.27 6.99 2.21
CA THR A 4 -0.75 8.01 2.51
C THR A 4 -1.99 7.38 3.14
N ASN A 5 -2.79 8.17 3.85
CA ASN A 5 -4.09 7.72 4.37
C ASN A 5 -5.03 7.25 3.24
N LYS A 6 -4.95 7.86 2.06
CA LYS A 6 -5.76 7.49 0.90
C LYS A 6 -5.44 6.07 0.42
N ALA A 7 -4.16 5.73 0.33
CA ALA A 7 -3.74 4.37 -0.02
C ALA A 7 -4.05 3.35 1.07
N LEU A 8 -3.84 3.69 2.34
CA LEU A 8 -4.22 2.82 3.46
C LEU A 8 -5.72 2.50 3.46
N GLU A 9 -6.56 3.50 3.21
CA GLU A 9 -8.01 3.33 3.12
C GLU A 9 -8.40 2.45 1.93
N ALA A 10 -7.83 2.69 0.75
CA ALA A 10 -8.07 1.86 -0.43
C ALA A 10 -7.75 0.38 -0.17
N ILE A 11 -6.61 0.09 0.45
CA ILE A 11 -6.25 -1.29 0.78
C ILE A 11 -7.15 -1.86 1.89
N ARG A 12 -7.59 -1.05 2.85
CA ARG A 12 -8.45 -1.51 3.96
C ARG A 12 -9.88 -1.83 3.52
N THR A 13 -10.43 -1.11 2.56
CA THR A 13 -11.83 -1.31 2.13
C THR A 13 -11.96 -2.32 1.00
N ASP A 14 -10.89 -2.58 0.24
CA ASP A 14 -10.93 -3.46 -0.93
C ASP A 14 -10.30 -4.86 -0.66
N SER A 15 -11.15 -5.88 -0.60
CA SER A 15 -10.72 -7.28 -0.39
C SER A 15 -9.91 -7.84 -1.55
N ASP A 16 -10.22 -7.47 -2.79
CA ASP A 16 -9.57 -7.99 -3.98
C ASP A 16 -8.16 -7.39 -4.10
N LEU A 17 -8.00 -6.12 -3.73
CA LEU A 17 -6.70 -5.50 -3.61
C LEU A 17 -5.84 -6.22 -2.56
N ARG A 18 -6.38 -6.51 -1.36
CA ARG A 18 -5.64 -7.28 -0.34
C ARG A 18 -5.24 -8.67 -0.85
N ALA A 19 -6.13 -9.36 -1.54
CA ALA A 19 -5.82 -10.66 -2.14
C ALA A 19 -4.67 -10.56 -3.16
N LYS A 20 -4.66 -9.53 -4.02
CA LYS A 20 -3.54 -9.31 -4.96
C LYS A 20 -2.23 -9.01 -4.23
N LEU A 21 -2.26 -8.23 -3.16
CA LEU A 21 -1.07 -7.93 -2.36
C LEU A 21 -0.49 -9.18 -1.67
N MET A 22 -1.34 -10.12 -1.25
CA MET A 22 -0.89 -11.41 -0.72
C MET A 22 -0.09 -12.21 -1.76
N LEU A 23 -0.52 -12.17 -3.03
CA LEU A 23 0.11 -12.93 -4.11
C LEU A 23 1.50 -12.42 -4.52
N VAL A 24 1.82 -11.15 -4.26
CA VAL A 24 3.12 -10.53 -4.63
C VAL A 24 4.31 -11.32 -4.08
N ASP A 25 4.18 -11.84 -2.87
CA ASP A 25 5.31 -12.41 -2.11
C ASP A 25 4.85 -13.54 -1.18
N SER A 26 3.74 -14.18 -1.55
CA SER A 26 3.04 -15.24 -0.80
C SER A 26 2.81 -14.88 0.67
N LYS A 27 2.38 -13.64 0.93
CA LYS A 27 2.05 -13.18 2.29
C LYS A 27 0.67 -13.65 2.70
N SER A 28 0.52 -13.95 3.99
CA SER A 28 -0.80 -14.26 4.57
C SER A 28 -1.67 -13.01 4.66
N GLU A 29 -2.99 -13.19 4.73
CA GLU A 29 -3.92 -12.09 4.98
C GLU A 29 -3.63 -11.41 6.33
N TYR A 30 -3.24 -12.20 7.34
CA TYR A 30 -2.80 -11.68 8.63
C TYR A 30 -1.61 -10.72 8.49
N THR A 31 -0.60 -11.10 7.70
CA THR A 31 0.57 -10.25 7.43
C THR A 31 0.16 -8.93 6.77
N ILE A 32 -0.70 -8.98 5.75
CA ILE A 32 -1.18 -7.77 5.06
C ILE A 32 -1.95 -6.86 6.03
N LYS A 33 -2.84 -7.42 6.86
CA LYS A 33 -3.58 -6.66 7.88
C LYS A 33 -2.65 -6.02 8.90
N ARG A 34 -1.67 -6.79 9.41
CA ARG A 34 -0.67 -6.27 10.35
C ARG A 34 0.11 -5.10 9.76
N TRP A 35 0.54 -5.22 8.51
CA TRP A 35 1.23 -4.14 7.81
C TRP A 35 0.37 -2.89 7.63
N LEU A 36 -0.95 -3.03 7.45
CA LEU A 36 -1.87 -1.88 7.38
C LEU A 36 -2.05 -1.19 8.73
N GLU A 37 -2.12 -1.95 9.82
CA GLU A 37 -2.23 -1.42 11.18
C GLU A 37 -0.95 -0.71 11.61
N GLU A 38 0.21 -1.27 11.26
CA GLU A 38 1.54 -0.72 11.57
C GLU A 38 1.97 0.40 10.60
N ASN A 39 1.20 0.67 9.54
CA ASN A 39 1.60 1.51 8.40
C ASN A 39 3.03 1.16 7.90
N SER A 40 3.24 -0.14 7.68
CA SER A 40 4.56 -0.68 7.36
C SER A 40 5.09 -0.15 6.03
N ASP A 41 6.37 0.21 6.04
CA ASP A 41 7.16 0.59 4.87
C ASP A 41 7.25 -0.52 3.81
N ASN A 42 6.93 -1.78 4.14
CA ASN A 42 6.87 -2.88 3.17
C ASN A 42 5.99 -2.55 1.96
N PHE A 43 4.87 -1.84 2.15
CA PHE A 43 4.00 -1.45 1.02
C PHE A 43 4.60 -0.38 0.12
N THR A 44 5.66 0.32 0.56
CA THR A 44 6.37 1.30 -0.27
C THR A 44 7.37 0.67 -1.23
N MET A 45 7.63 -0.64 -1.11
CA MET A 45 8.46 -1.33 -2.08
C MET A 45 7.77 -1.31 -3.47
N PRO A 46 8.53 -1.12 -4.57
CA PRO A 46 7.96 -0.93 -5.90
C PRO A 46 6.94 -2.01 -6.31
N LYS A 47 7.19 -3.27 -5.95
CA LYS A 47 6.30 -4.39 -6.25
C LYS A 47 4.89 -4.24 -5.66
N TYR A 48 4.75 -3.63 -4.49
CA TYR A 48 3.46 -3.38 -3.88
C TYR A 48 2.82 -2.09 -4.41
N VAL A 49 3.62 -1.03 -4.59
CA VAL A 49 3.15 0.24 -5.18
C VAL A 49 2.54 0.01 -6.57
N ILE A 50 3.19 -0.80 -7.41
CA ILE A 50 2.66 -1.17 -8.74
C ILE A 50 1.29 -1.84 -8.63
N VAL A 51 1.10 -2.76 -7.67
CA VAL A 51 -0.18 -3.44 -7.47
C VAL A 51 -1.27 -2.49 -7.00
N ILE A 52 -0.94 -1.61 -6.04
CA ILE A 52 -1.87 -0.60 -5.53
C ILE A 52 -2.28 0.34 -6.66
N SER A 53 -1.30 0.89 -7.39
CA SER A 53 -1.55 1.81 -8.51
C SER A 53 -2.39 1.14 -9.61
N SER A 54 -2.01 -0.07 -10.04
CA SER A 54 -2.71 -0.79 -11.11
C SER A 54 -4.15 -1.17 -10.74
N HIS A 55 -4.42 -1.41 -9.46
CA HIS A 55 -5.77 -1.75 -8.99
C HIS A 55 -6.63 -0.50 -8.81
N THR A 56 -6.09 0.53 -8.19
CA THR A 56 -6.86 1.69 -7.71
C THR A 56 -6.85 2.89 -8.66
N GLY A 57 -5.91 2.91 -9.62
CA GLY A 57 -5.63 4.07 -10.47
C GLY A 57 -4.89 5.22 -9.76
N LEU A 58 -4.49 5.04 -8.49
CA LEU A 58 -3.74 6.06 -7.76
C LEU A 58 -2.32 6.21 -8.34
N SER A 59 -1.86 7.46 -8.40
CA SER A 59 -0.47 7.78 -8.74
C SER A 59 0.47 7.50 -7.56
N ASP A 60 1.77 7.37 -7.83
CA ASP A 60 2.79 7.16 -6.80
C ASP A 60 2.76 8.27 -5.73
N SER A 61 2.50 9.52 -6.12
CA SER A 61 2.33 10.66 -5.20
C SER A 61 1.10 10.57 -4.30
N GLU A 62 0.07 9.83 -4.72
CA GLU A 62 -1.11 9.57 -3.91
C GLU A 62 -0.94 8.31 -3.05
N ILE A 63 0.03 7.45 -3.36
CA ILE A 63 0.32 6.21 -2.64
C ILE A 63 1.36 6.45 -1.53
N LEU A 64 2.45 7.13 -1.88
CA LEU A 64 3.59 7.37 -1.00
C LEU A 64 3.47 8.76 -0.38
N VAL A 65 3.72 8.86 0.93
CA VAL A 65 3.92 10.18 1.55
C VAL A 65 5.20 10.76 0.98
N GLN A 66 5.06 11.81 0.17
CA GLN A 66 6.21 12.64 -0.20
C GLN A 66 6.68 13.31 1.09
N GLU A 67 7.95 13.09 1.46
CA GLU A 67 8.59 13.95 2.44
C GLU A 67 8.57 15.36 1.85
N THR A 68 7.63 16.18 2.31
CA THR A 68 7.63 17.62 2.03
C THR A 68 8.97 18.12 2.55
N SER A 69 9.95 18.23 1.65
CA SER A 69 11.13 19.03 1.87
C SER A 69 10.60 20.42 2.09
N VAL A 70 10.59 20.84 3.35
CA VAL A 70 10.34 22.22 3.74
C VAL A 70 11.42 23.03 3.02
N ALA A 71 11.00 23.81 2.02
CA ALA A 71 11.79 24.86 1.40
C ALA A 71 11.54 26.17 2.13
#